data_AF-A0A7S1S3J5-F1
#
_entry.id   AF-A0A7S1S3J5-F1
#
_cell.length_a   1.000
_cell.length_b   1.000
_cell.length_c   1.000
_cell.angle_alpha   90.00
_cell.angle_beta   90.00
_cell.angle_gamma   90.00
#
_symmetry.space_group_name_H-M   'P 1'
#
loop_
_entity.id
_entity.type
_entity.pdbx_description
1 polymer ?
#
loop_
_entity_poly.entity_id
_entity_poly.type
_entity_poly.pdbx_seq_one_letter_code
_entity_poly.pdbx_strand_id
1 'polypeptide(L)'
;DVVAAVAYLHNNHSVTGVATWGFSMGAALSLLTASQQVPHLSAAIGYYGFPDHETAPGAGALFRPASVSVPVLAEFGEFDPFTGFSSPSTAPLVESSLANAESVTTFVQPGCGHSFMNDAPWAQWDGGQRVNETCRSSGWRTALDFLTAKLGTAAPQRS
;
A
#
# COMPACT_ATOMS: atom_id res chain seq x y z
N ASP A 1 7.59 10.91 11.25
CA ASP A 1 7.97 9.55 11.67
C ASP A 1 8.31 8.62 10.52
N VAL A 2 7.39 8.34 9.58
CA VAL A 2 7.67 7.41 8.44
C VAL A 2 8.94 7.79 7.66
N VAL A 3 9.12 9.08 7.33
CA VAL A 3 10.32 9.59 6.66
C VAL A 3 11.61 9.27 7.43
N ALA A 4 11.59 9.43 8.75
CA ALA A 4 12.75 9.13 9.59
C ALA A 4 13.02 7.62 9.64
N ALA A 5 11.99 6.79 9.66
CA ALA A 5 12.12 5.34 9.58
C ALA A 5 12.71 4.90 8.23
N VAL A 6 12.29 5.50 7.11
CA VAL A 6 12.87 5.24 5.78
C VAL A 6 14.37 5.56 5.77
N ALA A 7 14.75 6.74 6.25
CA ALA A 7 16.15 7.15 6.33
C ALA A 7 16.97 6.21 7.25
N TYR A 8 16.41 5.83 8.40
CA TYR A 8 17.05 4.90 9.33
C TYR A 8 17.31 3.52 8.70
N LEU A 9 16.29 2.95 8.04
CA LEU A 9 16.41 1.65 7.38
C LEU A 9 17.42 1.71 6.23
N HIS A 10 17.35 2.74 5.38
CA HIS A 10 18.28 2.89 4.27
C HIS A 10 19.75 2.99 4.73
N ASN A 11 20.01 3.63 5.88
CA ASN A 11 21.35 3.79 6.42
C ASN A 11 21.89 2.55 7.14
N ASN A 12 21.11 1.47 7.23
CA ASN A 12 21.56 0.22 7.81
C ASN A 12 22.34 -0.63 6.79
N HIS A 13 23.32 -1.41 7.27
CA HIS A 13 24.15 -2.22 6.38
C HIS A 13 23.30 -3.29 5.66
N SER A 14 23.50 -3.41 4.34
CA SER A 14 22.87 -4.40 3.44
C SER A 14 21.45 -4.10 2.94
N VAL A 15 20.93 -2.87 3.07
CA VAL A 15 19.64 -2.48 2.45
C VAL A 15 19.84 -2.03 1.00
N THR A 16 19.12 -2.64 0.06
CA THR A 16 19.14 -2.29 -1.38
C THR A 16 17.97 -1.40 -1.81
N GLY A 17 16.94 -1.28 -0.96
CA GLY A 17 15.79 -0.41 -1.17
C GLY A 17 14.82 -0.49 0.02
N VAL A 18 14.01 0.54 0.19
CA VAL A 18 13.02 0.62 1.29
C VAL A 18 11.63 0.79 0.71
N ALA A 19 10.68 -0.05 1.14
CA ALA A 19 9.27 0.13 0.82
C ALA A 19 8.47 0.43 2.08
N THR A 20 7.48 1.32 1.96
CA THR A 20 6.43 1.44 2.97
C THR A 20 5.36 0.40 2.71
N TRP A 21 4.91 -0.31 3.74
CA TRP A 21 3.78 -1.24 3.67
C TRP A 21 2.79 -0.90 4.77
N GLY A 22 1.70 -0.27 4.38
CA GLY A 22 0.69 0.25 5.28
C GLY A 22 -0.61 -0.53 5.23
N PHE A 23 -1.33 -0.56 6.36
CA PHE A 23 -2.63 -1.21 6.53
C PHE A 23 -3.64 -0.21 7.09
N SER A 24 -4.85 -0.15 6.53
CA SER A 24 -5.90 0.81 6.93
C SER A 24 -5.38 2.26 6.90
N MET A 25 -5.41 2.99 8.02
CA MET A 25 -4.77 4.31 8.14
C MET A 25 -3.30 4.30 7.70
N GLY A 26 -2.58 3.21 7.98
CA GLY A 26 -1.20 3.04 7.52
C GLY A 26 -1.06 3.03 6.00
N ALA A 27 -2.05 2.54 5.25
CA ALA A 27 -2.05 2.56 3.80
C ALA A 27 -2.17 3.98 3.25
N ALA A 28 -3.07 4.78 3.84
CA ALA A 28 -3.17 6.21 3.53
C ALA A 28 -1.84 6.94 3.83
N LEU A 29 -1.17 6.62 4.95
CA LEU A 29 0.15 7.16 5.27
C LEU A 29 1.25 6.69 4.34
N SER A 30 1.19 5.45 3.85
CA SER A 30 2.14 4.88 2.87
C SER A 30 2.08 5.65 1.55
N LEU A 31 0.87 5.84 1.01
CA LEU A 31 0.65 6.63 -0.22
C LEU A 31 0.95 8.11 0.00
N LEU A 32 0.58 8.67 1.14
CA LEU A 32 0.94 10.03 1.51
C LEU A 32 2.46 10.20 1.51
N THR A 33 3.21 9.29 2.14
CA THR A 33 4.67 9.32 2.17
C THR A 33 5.25 9.27 0.76
N ALA A 34 4.74 8.40 -0.11
CA ALA A 34 5.16 8.34 -1.52
C ALA A 34 4.94 9.66 -2.27
N SER A 35 3.86 10.38 -1.96
CA SER A 35 3.57 11.69 -2.57
C SER A 35 4.48 12.83 -2.11
N GLN A 36 5.23 12.65 -1.02
CA GLN A 36 6.14 13.68 -0.49
C GLN A 36 7.56 13.60 -1.08
N GLN A 37 7.79 12.76 -2.10
CA GLN A 37 9.10 12.60 -2.76
C GLN A 37 10.22 12.28 -1.76
N VAL A 38 9.93 11.36 -0.82
CA VAL A 38 10.85 10.99 0.25
C VAL A 38 12.10 10.34 -0.33
N PRO A 39 13.32 10.85 -0.03
CA PRO A 39 14.56 10.23 -0.48
C PRO A 39 14.64 8.77 -0.01
N HIS A 40 15.20 7.91 -0.86
CA HIS A 40 15.43 6.49 -0.58
C HIS A 40 14.18 5.61 -0.43
N LEU A 41 12.97 6.17 -0.60
CA LEU A 41 11.78 5.35 -0.78
C LEU A 41 11.80 4.74 -2.18
N SER A 42 11.69 3.42 -2.25
CA SER A 42 11.79 2.65 -3.49
C SER A 42 10.45 2.10 -3.98
N ALA A 43 9.48 1.91 -3.09
CA ALA A 43 8.12 1.49 -3.44
C ALA A 43 7.13 1.82 -2.31
N ALA A 44 5.84 1.79 -2.60
CA ALA A 44 4.79 1.89 -1.59
C ALA A 44 3.71 0.82 -1.78
N ILE A 45 3.34 0.17 -0.68
CA ILE A 45 2.23 -0.78 -0.59
C ILE A 45 1.18 -0.20 0.36
N GLY A 46 -0.07 -0.20 -0.08
CA GLY A 46 -1.21 0.27 0.70
C GLY A 46 -2.33 -0.76 0.69
N TYR A 47 -2.64 -1.32 1.86
CA TYR A 47 -3.76 -2.24 2.01
C TYR A 47 -4.94 -1.53 2.66
N TYR A 48 -6.07 -1.57 1.95
CA TYR A 48 -7.39 -1.11 2.40
C TYR A 48 -7.33 0.29 3.01
N GLY A 49 -6.78 1.26 2.27
CA GLY A 49 -6.83 2.66 2.65
C GLY A 49 -6.26 3.58 1.58
N PHE A 50 -6.81 4.79 1.49
CA PHE A 50 -6.43 5.82 0.53
C PHE A 50 -6.57 7.21 1.18
N PRO A 51 -5.62 8.14 0.96
CA PRO A 51 -5.68 9.46 1.57
C PRO A 51 -6.59 10.40 0.75
N ASP A 52 -7.90 10.23 0.85
CA ASP A 52 -8.88 11.11 0.21
C ASP A 52 -9.27 12.30 1.11
N HIS A 53 -9.90 13.31 0.49
CA HIS A 53 -10.30 14.54 1.17
C HIS A 53 -11.60 14.42 1.97
N GLU A 54 -12.47 13.45 1.68
CA GLU A 54 -13.77 13.30 2.32
C GLU A 54 -13.66 12.49 3.61
N THR A 55 -13.02 11.31 3.56
CA THR A 55 -12.93 10.39 4.70
C THR A 55 -11.67 10.60 5.53
N ALA A 56 -10.58 11.07 4.91
CA ALA A 56 -9.30 11.33 5.56
C ALA A 56 -8.83 12.77 5.32
N PRO A 57 -9.62 13.82 5.66
CA PRO A 57 -9.39 15.20 5.21
C PRO A 57 -8.00 15.76 5.52
N GLY A 58 -7.42 15.38 6.66
CA GLY A 58 -6.04 15.76 7.00
C GLY A 58 -5.00 15.12 6.09
N ALA A 59 -5.14 13.84 5.77
CA ALA A 59 -4.26 13.15 4.84
C ALA A 59 -4.50 13.61 3.40
N GLY A 60 -5.78 13.75 2.99
CA GLY A 60 -6.17 14.26 1.68
C GLY A 60 -5.58 15.63 1.38
N ALA A 61 -5.64 16.57 2.34
CA ALA A 61 -5.07 17.91 2.17
C ALA A 61 -3.55 17.94 1.97
N LEU A 62 -2.84 16.90 2.43
CA LEU A 62 -1.39 16.77 2.28
C LEU A 62 -1.00 15.89 1.08
N PHE A 63 -1.96 15.14 0.54
CA PHE A 63 -1.72 14.16 -0.50
C PHE A 63 -1.55 14.84 -1.85
N ARG A 64 -0.39 14.60 -2.47
CA ARG A 64 -0.01 15.15 -3.78
C ARG A 64 0.12 14.01 -4.79
N PRO A 65 -0.99 13.46 -5.31
CA PRO A 65 -0.97 12.21 -6.08
C PRO A 65 -0.07 12.29 -7.33
N ALA A 66 -0.04 13.44 -8.00
CA ALA A 66 0.86 13.70 -9.14
C ALA A 66 2.36 13.74 -8.79
N SER A 67 2.73 13.81 -7.51
CA SER A 67 4.12 13.80 -7.06
C SER A 67 4.63 12.39 -6.72
N VAL A 68 3.76 11.38 -6.72
CA VAL A 68 4.18 9.98 -6.55
C VAL A 68 4.97 9.55 -7.79
N SER A 69 6.21 9.11 -7.59
CA SER A 69 7.12 8.68 -8.66
C SER A 69 7.64 7.25 -8.49
N VAL A 70 7.36 6.60 -7.36
CA VAL A 70 7.76 5.21 -7.06
C VAL A 70 6.65 4.24 -7.48
N PRO A 71 6.96 2.95 -7.71
CA PRO A 71 5.93 1.94 -7.94
C PRO A 71 5.01 1.79 -6.72
N VAL A 72 3.72 1.60 -7.00
CA VAL A 72 2.66 1.45 -5.99
C VAL A 72 1.89 0.16 -6.19
N LEU A 73 1.67 -0.56 -5.09
CA LEU A 73 0.68 -1.63 -4.97
C LEU A 73 -0.42 -1.19 -4.01
N ALA A 74 -1.68 -1.22 -4.45
CA ALA A 74 -2.82 -0.95 -3.58
C ALA A 74 -3.83 -2.10 -3.61
N GLU A 75 -4.18 -2.64 -2.45
CA GLU A 75 -5.09 -3.78 -2.37
C GLU A 75 -6.31 -3.46 -1.50
N PHE A 76 -7.49 -3.85 -1.97
CA PHE A 76 -8.77 -3.56 -1.33
C PHE A 76 -9.58 -4.85 -1.19
N GLY A 77 -10.49 -4.92 -0.22
CA GLY A 77 -11.42 -6.05 -0.08
C GLY A 77 -12.68 -5.84 -0.92
N GLU A 78 -13.17 -6.89 -1.60
CA GLU A 78 -14.45 -6.86 -2.32
C GLU A 78 -15.64 -6.39 -1.45
N PHE A 79 -15.60 -6.72 -0.16
CA PHE A 79 -16.65 -6.40 0.81
C PHE A 79 -16.22 -5.32 1.80
N ASP A 80 -15.17 -4.55 1.49
CA ASP A 80 -14.76 -3.42 2.32
C ASP A 80 -15.83 -2.31 2.27
N PRO A 81 -16.44 -1.94 3.42
CA PRO A 81 -17.57 -1.02 3.45
C PRO A 81 -17.17 0.47 3.43
N PHE A 82 -15.89 0.82 3.60
CA PHE A 82 -15.49 2.22 3.82
C PHE A 82 -15.33 2.97 2.48
N THR A 83 -16.46 3.42 1.94
CA THR A 83 -16.51 4.20 0.68
C THR A 83 -15.70 5.48 0.79
N GLY A 84 -14.90 5.78 -0.23
CA GLY A 84 -13.98 6.93 -0.26
C GLY A 84 -12.60 6.62 0.29
N PHE A 85 -12.50 5.65 1.22
CA PHE A 85 -11.24 5.26 1.86
C PHE A 85 -10.66 3.96 1.31
N SER A 86 -11.45 2.89 1.27
CA SER A 86 -10.93 1.52 1.04
C SER A 86 -11.91 0.56 0.37
N SER A 87 -13.06 1.05 -0.08
CA SER A 87 -14.02 0.25 -0.85
C SER A 87 -13.44 -0.23 -2.19
N PRO A 88 -14.06 -1.22 -2.86
CA PRO A 88 -13.62 -1.70 -4.19
C PRO A 88 -13.51 -0.59 -5.25
N SER A 89 -14.38 0.41 -5.16
CA SER A 89 -14.37 1.58 -6.04
C SER A 89 -13.13 2.47 -5.87
N THR A 90 -12.39 2.32 -4.78
CA THR A 90 -11.14 3.05 -4.54
C THR A 90 -10.01 2.56 -5.45
N ALA A 91 -10.01 1.29 -5.87
CA ALA A 91 -8.99 0.74 -6.77
C ALA A 91 -8.80 1.56 -8.06
N PRO A 92 -9.84 1.81 -8.89
CA PRO A 92 -9.69 2.65 -10.08
C PRO A 92 -9.38 4.12 -9.76
N LEU A 93 -9.73 4.63 -8.57
CA LEU A 93 -9.35 5.97 -8.13
C LEU A 93 -7.84 6.07 -7.89
N VAL A 94 -7.21 5.05 -7.30
CA VAL A 94 -5.75 5.00 -7.14
C VAL A 94 -5.06 5.01 -8.50
N GLU A 95 -5.49 4.14 -9.42
CA GLU A 95 -4.91 4.03 -10.76
C GLU A 95 -4.98 5.34 -11.53
N SER A 96 -6.12 6.02 -11.49
CA SER A 96 -6.31 7.29 -12.18
C SER A 96 -5.62 8.48 -11.51
N SER A 97 -5.48 8.47 -10.17
CA SER A 97 -4.87 9.58 -9.43
C SER A 97 -3.35 9.61 -9.56
N LEU A 98 -2.70 8.44 -9.59
CA LEU A 98 -1.25 8.31 -9.52
C LEU A 98 -0.56 8.32 -10.90
N ALA A 99 -0.90 9.33 -11.72
CA ALA A 99 -0.52 9.39 -13.13
C ALA A 99 1.00 9.40 -13.40
N ASN A 100 1.82 9.82 -12.43
CA ASN A 100 3.28 9.93 -12.57
C ASN A 100 4.05 8.81 -11.83
N ALA A 101 3.35 7.86 -11.21
CA ALA A 101 3.99 6.73 -10.56
C ALA A 101 4.68 5.85 -11.62
N GLU A 102 5.83 5.26 -11.29
CA GLU A 102 6.54 4.33 -12.19
C GLU A 102 5.61 3.20 -12.68
N SER A 103 4.80 2.66 -11.76
CA SER A 103 3.73 1.73 -12.07
C SER A 103 2.73 1.71 -10.93
N VAL A 104 1.45 1.55 -11.24
CA VAL A 104 0.38 1.34 -10.25
C VAL A 104 -0.21 -0.03 -10.50
N THR A 105 -0.30 -0.86 -9.46
CA THR A 105 -0.98 -2.14 -9.49
C THR A 105 -2.05 -2.12 -8.42
N THR A 106 -3.30 -2.40 -8.81
CA THR A 106 -4.38 -2.54 -7.83
C THR A 106 -5.00 -3.92 -7.86
N PHE A 107 -5.43 -4.38 -6.68
CA PHE A 107 -6.21 -5.61 -6.55
C PHE A 107 -7.44 -5.38 -5.70
N VAL A 108 -8.57 -5.94 -6.13
CA VAL A 108 -9.74 -6.15 -5.29
C VAL A 108 -9.76 -7.63 -4.93
N GLN A 109 -9.45 -7.96 -3.68
CA GLN A 109 -9.35 -9.32 -3.18
C GLN A 109 -10.76 -9.93 -3.02
N PRO A 110 -11.12 -10.98 -3.79
CA PRO A 110 -12.45 -11.57 -3.76
C PRO A 110 -12.78 -12.16 -2.39
N GLY A 111 -14.00 -11.93 -1.90
CA GLY A 111 -14.43 -12.46 -0.61
C GLY A 111 -13.87 -11.72 0.61
N CYS A 112 -13.02 -10.71 0.44
CA CYS A 112 -12.28 -10.09 1.54
C CYS A 112 -12.94 -8.80 2.04
N GLY A 113 -12.86 -8.54 3.35
CA GLY A 113 -13.31 -7.29 4.00
C GLY A 113 -12.18 -6.27 4.13
N HIS A 114 -12.31 -5.28 5.02
CA HIS A 114 -11.32 -4.24 5.25
C HIS A 114 -10.00 -4.81 5.78
N SER A 115 -9.95 -5.19 7.06
CA SER A 115 -8.75 -5.69 7.73
C SER A 115 -8.40 -7.14 7.36
N PHE A 116 -8.46 -7.52 6.08
CA PHE A 116 -8.35 -8.89 5.61
C PHE A 116 -6.99 -9.56 5.87
N MET A 117 -5.95 -8.77 6.16
CA MET A 117 -4.62 -9.27 6.54
C MET A 117 -4.49 -9.62 8.03
N ASN A 118 -5.46 -9.25 8.86
CA ASN A 118 -5.37 -9.37 10.32
C ASN A 118 -6.25 -10.50 10.83
N ASP A 119 -5.65 -11.49 11.50
CA ASP A 119 -6.34 -12.67 12.05
C ASP A 119 -6.76 -12.51 13.51
N ALA A 120 -6.50 -11.35 14.13
CA ALA A 120 -6.91 -11.10 15.49
C ALA A 120 -8.44 -11.03 15.61
N PRO A 121 -9.04 -11.51 16.72
CA PRO A 121 -10.49 -11.52 16.89
C PRO A 121 -11.17 -10.16 16.71
N TRP A 122 -10.50 -9.08 17.10
CA TRP A 122 -11.01 -7.72 16.98
C TRP A 122 -11.09 -7.20 15.54
N ALA A 123 -10.38 -7.81 14.58
CA ALA A 123 -10.39 -7.37 13.18
C ALA A 123 -11.80 -7.43 12.57
N GLN A 124 -12.66 -8.32 13.07
CA GLN A 124 -14.07 -8.42 12.67
C GLN A 124 -14.87 -7.14 12.96
N TRP A 125 -14.40 -6.32 13.90
CA TRP A 125 -15.08 -5.09 14.33
C TRP A 125 -14.63 -3.89 13.50
N ASP A 126 -13.56 -4.06 12.71
CA ASP A 126 -12.93 -3.07 11.84
C ASP A 126 -13.14 -3.43 10.36
N GLY A 127 -14.37 -3.82 10.00
CA GLY A 127 -14.71 -4.24 8.62
C GLY A 127 -14.09 -5.57 8.17
N GLY A 128 -13.40 -6.30 9.06
CA GLY A 128 -12.78 -7.60 8.80
C GLY A 128 -13.70 -8.81 9.01
N GLN A 129 -15.03 -8.67 8.86
CA GLN A 129 -15.98 -9.78 9.08
C GLN A 129 -15.74 -10.97 8.14
N ARG A 130 -14.92 -10.79 7.10
CA ARG A 130 -14.57 -11.82 6.11
C ARG A 130 -13.07 -12.17 6.08
N VAL A 131 -12.35 -11.87 7.16
CA VAL A 131 -10.98 -12.35 7.33
C VAL A 131 -10.94 -13.86 7.22
N ASN A 132 -10.12 -14.37 6.31
CA ASN A 132 -9.84 -15.79 6.16
C ASN A 132 -8.41 -16.00 5.62
N GLU A 133 -7.93 -17.23 5.70
CA GLU A 133 -6.57 -17.58 5.27
C GLU A 133 -6.33 -17.31 3.78
N THR A 134 -7.34 -17.51 2.93
CA THR A 134 -7.23 -17.24 1.49
C THR A 134 -6.96 -15.76 1.21
N CYS A 135 -7.67 -14.85 1.88
CA CYS A 135 -7.43 -13.41 1.76
C CYS A 135 -6.01 -13.03 2.19
N ARG A 136 -5.55 -13.55 3.33
CA ARG A 136 -4.21 -13.27 3.86
C ARG A 136 -3.12 -13.81 2.96
N SER A 137 -3.22 -15.09 2.59
CA SER A 137 -2.28 -15.75 1.68
C SER A 137 -2.24 -15.07 0.31
N SER A 138 -3.39 -14.56 -0.17
CA SER A 138 -3.46 -13.85 -1.45
C SER A 138 -2.76 -12.51 -1.41
N GLY A 139 -3.10 -11.66 -0.43
CA GLY A 139 -2.44 -10.37 -0.24
C GLY A 139 -0.94 -10.54 0.00
N TRP A 140 -0.56 -11.44 0.91
CA TRP A 140 0.85 -11.71 1.18
C TRP A 140 1.65 -12.06 -0.07
N ARG A 141 1.12 -12.95 -0.92
CA ARG A 141 1.75 -13.34 -2.18
C ARG A 141 1.86 -12.16 -3.15
N THR A 142 0.80 -11.38 -3.36
CA THR A 142 0.83 -10.23 -4.29
C THR A 142 1.83 -9.16 -3.84
N ALA A 143 1.94 -8.90 -2.54
CA ALA A 143 2.96 -8.01 -2.00
C ALA A 143 4.38 -8.55 -2.18
N LEU A 144 4.62 -9.85 -1.92
CA LEU A 144 5.94 -10.44 -2.14
C LEU A 144 6.35 -10.45 -3.62
N ASP A 145 5.41 -10.76 -4.52
CA ASP A 145 5.65 -10.73 -5.97
C ASP A 145 5.99 -9.30 -6.42
N PHE A 146 5.25 -8.31 -5.93
CA PHE A 146 5.52 -6.89 -6.17
C PHE A 146 6.89 -6.46 -5.66
N LEU A 147 7.23 -6.77 -4.39
CA LEU A 147 8.52 -6.42 -3.81
C LEU A 147 9.67 -7.13 -4.54
N THR A 148 9.50 -8.38 -4.93
CA THR A 148 10.49 -9.13 -5.71
C THR A 148 10.72 -8.47 -7.07
N ALA A 149 9.65 -8.06 -7.75
CA ALA A 149 9.74 -7.40 -9.05
C ALA A 149 10.35 -6.00 -8.97
N LYS A 150 10.12 -5.25 -7.89
CA LYS A 150 10.51 -3.83 -7.76
C LYS A 150 11.79 -3.60 -6.97
N LEU A 151 12.13 -4.48 -6.02
CA LEU A 151 13.30 -4.35 -5.16
C LEU A 151 14.27 -5.54 -5.26
N GLY A 152 13.85 -6.64 -5.89
CA GLY A 152 14.73 -7.78 -6.11
C GLY A 152 15.94 -7.37 -6.94
N THR A 153 17.14 -7.71 -6.47
CA THR A 153 18.35 -7.56 -7.28
C THR A 153 18.22 -8.46 -8.51
N ALA A 154 18.38 -7.92 -9.72
CA ALA A 154 18.69 -8.74 -10.88
C ALA A 154 19.85 -9.67 -10.48
N ALA A 155 19.67 -10.99 -10.59
CA ALA A 155 20.76 -11.92 -10.34
C ALA A 155 21.96 -11.47 -11.17
N PRO A 156 23.19 -11.42 -10.61
CA PRO A 156 24.35 -11.07 -11.40
C PRO A 156 24.41 -12.05 -12.59
N GLN A 157 24.39 -11.50 -13.81
CA GLN A 157 24.58 -12.31 -15.01
C GLN A 157 25.91 -13.05 -14.83
N ARG A 158 25.85 -14.37 -14.70
CA ARG A 158 27.04 -15.21 -14.69
C ARG A 158 27.67 -15.10 -16.07
N SER A 159 28.80 -14.40 -16.15
CA SER A 159 29.71 -14.39 -17.30
C SER A 159 30.31 -15.77 -17.52
#